data_AF-A0A3E2TIS3-F1
#
_entry.id   AF-A0A3E2TIS3-F1
#
_cell.length_a   1.000
_cell.length_b   1.000
_cell.length_c   1.000
_cell.angle_alpha   90.00
_cell.angle_beta   90.00
_cell.angle_gamma   90.00
#
_symmetry.space_group_name_H-M   'P 1'
#
loop_
_entity.id
_entity.type
_entity.pdbx_description
1 polymer ?
#
loop_
_entity_poly.entity_id
_entity_poly.type
_entity_poly.pdbx_seq_one_letter_code
_entity_poly.pdbx_strand_id
1 'polypeptide(L)'
;MIKYKKLYNAENLNKDEIILDIETTGLDPTIDNLVLLGLITYEKNKCYIIQYFAQDNSEEKRLLKIYLREVKNKTIITYNGDKFDIPFLNYRLSKYMLLPIFPESIDIYKIISSKRKYFDFKSMKLTDIEKYIGIYRNDPSRYNVISKLSEDIKKRNRPKPIMIHNENDLISTEKLANVENHFDKKLSINLEDNILTLKSILINNDIGHIELISSNNIQKSYFTSNFYELTVNDKDIEINLQLIYGKFDKENTGYVCLNTFELTNESNMKVDPNLLIIRENYIYNYKNILNLSKKIIENHL
;
A
#
# COMPACT_ATOMS: atom_id res chain seq x y z
N MET A 1 13.25 31.50 -2.46
CA MET A 1 12.93 30.11 -2.10
C MET A 1 12.62 30.09 -0.63
N ILE A 2 11.47 29.55 -0.27
CA ILE A 2 11.04 29.41 1.12
C ILE A 2 11.44 28.02 1.60
N LYS A 3 12.12 27.96 2.74
CA LYS A 3 12.42 26.70 3.44
C LYS A 3 11.62 26.67 4.73
N TYR A 4 10.84 25.62 4.92
CA TYR A 4 10.23 25.30 6.20
C TYR A 4 10.88 24.05 6.78
N LYS A 5 11.09 24.05 8.10
CA LYS A 5 11.65 22.92 8.84
C LYS A 5 10.98 22.83 10.19
N LYS A 6 10.41 21.67 10.50
CA LYS A 6 9.65 21.39 11.72
C LYS A 6 10.12 20.09 12.32
N LEU A 7 10.35 20.06 13.64
CA LEU A 7 10.66 18.83 14.35
C LEU A 7 9.47 17.86 14.22
N TYR A 8 9.76 16.61 13.88
CA TYR A 8 8.75 15.58 13.71
C TYR A 8 9.17 14.32 14.45
N ASN A 9 8.21 13.65 15.07
CA ASN A 9 8.43 12.36 15.71
C ASN A 9 7.88 11.29 14.76
N ALA A 10 8.76 10.70 13.97
CA ALA A 10 8.38 9.61 13.08
C ALA A 10 8.14 8.32 13.88
N GLU A 11 7.12 7.57 13.48
CA GLU A 11 6.71 6.30 14.06
C GLU A 11 7.20 5.12 13.20
N ASN A 12 7.25 5.30 11.88
CA ASN A 12 7.47 4.23 10.90
C ASN A 12 8.55 4.60 9.87
N LEU A 13 9.59 5.33 10.29
CA LEU A 13 10.68 5.77 9.41
C LEU A 13 12.04 5.44 10.03
N ASN A 14 12.90 4.75 9.28
CA ASN A 14 14.29 4.47 9.63
C ASN A 14 15.22 5.64 9.27
N LYS A 15 16.47 5.61 9.77
CA LYS A 15 17.42 6.74 9.59
C LYS A 15 17.95 6.89 8.17
N ASP A 16 18.02 5.79 7.45
CA ASP A 16 18.42 5.64 6.06
C ASP A 16 17.24 5.76 5.08
N GLU A 17 16.04 6.02 5.58
CA GLU A 17 14.85 6.24 4.77
C GLU A 17 14.48 7.73 4.69
N ILE A 18 13.70 8.06 3.66
CA ILE A 18 13.12 9.38 3.47
C ILE A 18 11.71 9.26 2.91
N ILE A 19 10.76 9.99 3.50
CA ILE A 19 9.45 10.19 2.90
C ILE A 19 9.57 11.34 1.91
N LEU A 20 9.05 11.15 0.70
CA LEU A 20 9.05 12.14 -0.37
C LEU A 20 7.63 12.37 -0.88
N ASP A 21 7.30 13.64 -1.08
CA ASP A 21 6.11 14.08 -1.80
C ASP A 21 6.45 15.39 -2.53
N ILE A 22 6.03 15.53 -3.78
CA ILE A 22 6.25 16.74 -4.59
C ILE A 22 4.94 17.44 -4.94
N GLU A 23 5.03 18.76 -5.13
CA GLU A 23 3.97 19.53 -5.75
C GLU A 23 4.46 20.19 -7.02
N THR A 24 3.63 20.15 -8.04
CA THR A 24 3.94 20.60 -9.40
C THR A 24 2.89 21.59 -9.88
N THR A 25 3.19 22.33 -10.96
CA THR A 25 2.17 23.19 -11.60
C THR A 25 1.07 22.39 -12.31
N GLY A 26 1.36 21.13 -12.61
CA GLY A 26 0.51 20.19 -13.35
C GLY A 26 1.19 18.83 -13.49
N LEU A 27 0.63 17.94 -14.29
CA LEU A 27 1.05 16.54 -14.34
C LEU A 27 2.07 16.22 -15.44
N ASP A 28 2.30 17.13 -16.39
CA ASP A 28 3.15 16.87 -17.55
C ASP A 28 4.56 17.45 -17.33
N PRO A 29 5.59 16.63 -17.05
CA PRO A 29 6.93 17.13 -16.75
C PRO A 29 7.59 17.86 -17.94
N THR A 30 7.06 17.75 -19.16
CA THR A 30 7.55 18.45 -20.34
C THR A 30 7.30 19.97 -20.25
N ILE A 31 6.12 20.35 -19.76
CA ILE A 31 5.65 21.74 -19.65
C ILE A 31 5.63 22.24 -18.20
N ASP A 32 5.25 21.39 -17.25
CA ASP A 32 5.06 21.73 -15.84
C ASP A 32 6.38 21.82 -15.08
N ASN A 33 6.37 22.58 -13.97
CA ASN A 33 7.53 22.78 -13.11
C ASN A 33 7.32 22.14 -11.73
N LEU A 34 8.42 21.68 -11.12
CA LEU A 34 8.47 21.36 -9.70
C LEU A 34 8.37 22.65 -8.87
N VAL A 35 7.40 22.70 -7.95
CA VAL A 35 7.09 23.87 -7.12
C VAL A 35 7.45 23.65 -5.66
N LEU A 36 7.22 22.44 -5.14
CA LEU A 36 7.49 22.09 -3.75
C LEU A 36 8.16 20.72 -3.69
N LEU A 37 9.29 20.65 -2.98
CA LEU A 37 9.92 19.39 -2.57
C LEU A 37 9.70 19.20 -1.05
N GLY A 38 8.85 18.24 -0.69
CA GLY A 38 8.53 17.89 0.68
C GLY A 38 9.26 16.63 1.12
N LEU A 39 9.79 16.64 2.35
CA LEU A 39 10.58 15.53 2.90
C LEU A 39 10.24 15.27 4.37
N ILE A 40 10.20 14.01 4.79
CA ILE A 40 10.41 13.62 6.19
C ILE A 40 11.70 12.82 6.27
N THR A 41 12.67 13.30 7.06
CA THR A 41 13.97 12.64 7.14
C THR A 41 14.72 12.94 8.43
N TYR A 42 15.66 12.06 8.78
CA TYR A 42 16.57 12.28 9.89
C TYR A 42 17.72 13.21 9.51
N GLU A 43 17.98 14.18 10.38
CA GLU A 43 19.26 14.87 10.46
C GLU A 43 19.92 14.51 11.79
N LYS A 44 20.99 13.71 11.73
CA LYS A 44 21.64 13.10 12.90
C LYS A 44 20.67 12.20 13.68
N ASN A 45 20.19 12.66 14.84
CA ASN A 45 19.32 11.91 15.74
C ASN A 45 17.91 12.52 15.86
N LYS A 46 17.57 13.52 15.03
CA LYS A 46 16.26 14.16 15.06
C LYS A 46 15.62 14.05 13.69
N CYS A 47 14.35 13.68 13.67
CA CYS A 47 13.54 13.63 12.46
C CYS A 47 12.85 14.98 12.23
N TYR A 48 12.73 15.39 10.97
CA TYR A 48 12.16 16.66 10.58
C TYR A 48 11.26 16.50 9.37
N ILE A 49 10.17 17.25 9.34
CA ILE A 49 9.49 17.63 8.11
C ILE A 49 10.23 18.83 7.54
N ILE A 50 10.67 18.75 6.29
CA ILE A 50 11.38 19.80 5.58
C ILE A 50 10.69 20.03 4.25
N GLN A 51 10.34 21.28 3.97
CA GLN A 51 9.70 21.67 2.72
C GLN A 51 10.49 22.78 2.06
N TYR A 52 10.78 22.61 0.77
CA TYR A 52 11.43 23.60 -0.06
C TYR A 52 10.45 24.06 -1.13
N PHE A 53 10.05 25.33 -1.08
CA PHE A 53 9.08 25.92 -1.98
C PHE A 53 9.74 26.94 -2.91
N ALA A 54 9.63 26.72 -4.22
CA ALA A 54 10.08 27.61 -5.28
C ALA A 54 9.09 28.77 -5.48
N GLN A 55 9.52 30.00 -5.20
CA GLN A 55 8.68 31.18 -5.35
C GLN A 55 8.45 31.57 -6.81
N ASP A 56 9.29 31.09 -7.73
CA ASP A 56 9.14 31.23 -9.17
C ASP A 56 9.88 30.09 -9.89
N ASN A 57 9.73 30.00 -11.22
CA ASN A 57 10.32 28.92 -12.02
C ASN A 57 11.85 28.94 -12.09
N SER A 58 12.50 30.07 -11.78
CA SER A 58 13.96 30.16 -11.80
C SER A 58 14.62 29.35 -10.67
N GLU A 59 13.85 29.05 -9.61
CA GLU A 59 14.33 28.31 -8.44
C GLU A 59 14.25 26.78 -8.61
N GLU A 60 13.60 26.28 -9.66
CA GLU A 60 13.39 24.84 -9.86
C GLU A 60 14.71 24.05 -9.92
N LYS A 61 15.71 24.56 -10.65
CA LYS A 61 17.05 23.93 -10.71
C LYS A 61 17.68 23.79 -9.33
N ARG A 62 17.40 24.73 -8.41
CA ARG A 62 17.87 24.66 -7.03
C ARG A 62 17.12 23.58 -6.24
N LEU A 63 15.81 23.41 -6.44
CA LEU A 63 15.05 22.31 -5.84
C LEU A 63 15.58 20.94 -6.27
N LEU A 64 15.85 20.76 -7.56
CA LEU A 64 16.39 19.50 -8.09
C LEU A 64 17.77 19.16 -7.50
N LYS A 65 18.64 20.15 -7.33
CA LYS A 65 19.93 19.97 -6.64
C LYS A 65 19.77 19.60 -5.16
N ILE A 66 18.75 20.14 -4.50
CA ILE A 66 18.42 19.76 -3.13
C ILE A 66 17.93 18.31 -3.10
N TYR A 67 17.01 17.92 -3.98
CA TYR A 67 16.55 16.54 -4.12
C TYR A 67 17.73 15.57 -4.24
N LEU A 68 18.63 15.77 -5.20
CA LEU A 68 19.82 14.92 -5.39
C LEU A 68 20.69 14.79 -4.14
N ARG A 69 20.81 15.86 -3.34
CA ARG A 69 21.57 15.84 -2.09
C ARG A 69 20.85 15.05 -1.00
N GLU A 70 19.56 15.28 -0.83
CA GLU A 70 18.78 14.77 0.31
C GLU A 70 18.51 13.26 0.21
N VAL A 71 18.36 12.73 -1.02
CA VAL A 71 18.04 11.32 -1.27
C VAL A 71 19.27 10.44 -1.48
N LYS A 72 20.47 11.02 -1.46
CA LYS A 72 21.71 10.27 -1.66
C LYS A 72 21.85 9.21 -0.58
N ASN A 73 22.04 7.95 -1.01
CA ASN A 73 22.17 6.78 -0.14
C ASN A 73 20.97 6.58 0.81
N LYS A 74 19.76 6.93 0.38
CA LYS A 74 18.54 6.69 1.13
C LYS A 74 17.53 5.90 0.31
N THR A 75 16.71 5.13 1.01
CA THR A 75 15.50 4.51 0.45
C THR A 75 14.36 5.52 0.48
N ILE A 76 13.74 5.76 -0.67
CA ILE A 76 12.66 6.73 -0.84
C ILE A 76 11.32 6.05 -0.66
N ILE A 77 10.56 6.48 0.34
CA ILE A 77 9.19 6.03 0.59
C ILE A 77 8.23 7.09 0.04
N THR A 78 7.29 6.68 -0.82
CA THR A 78 6.31 7.56 -1.47
C THR A 78 4.93 6.93 -1.48
N TYR A 79 3.91 7.74 -1.81
CA TYR A 79 2.58 7.24 -2.17
C TYR A 79 2.33 7.45 -3.66
N ASN A 80 2.40 6.39 -4.46
CA ASN A 80 2.29 6.42 -5.93
C ASN A 80 3.44 7.18 -6.63
N GLY A 81 4.59 7.33 -5.97
CA GLY A 81 5.74 8.09 -6.48
C GLY A 81 6.58 7.35 -7.51
N ASP A 82 6.49 6.02 -7.59
CA ASP A 82 7.13 5.26 -8.68
C ASP A 82 6.51 5.62 -10.04
N LYS A 83 5.22 5.96 -10.05
CA LYS A 83 4.48 6.35 -11.26
C LYS A 83 4.52 7.84 -11.55
N PHE A 84 4.71 8.68 -10.53
CA PHE A 84 4.62 10.14 -10.68
C PHE A 84 5.88 10.86 -10.23
N ASP A 85 6.14 10.95 -8.91
CA ASP A 85 7.20 11.80 -8.34
C ASP A 85 8.58 11.54 -8.94
N ILE A 86 9.03 10.28 -8.93
CA ILE A 86 10.38 9.90 -9.39
C ILE A 86 10.52 10.12 -10.91
N PRO A 87 9.59 9.65 -11.77
CA PRO A 87 9.61 9.97 -13.19
C PRO A 87 9.59 11.47 -13.48
N PHE A 88 8.76 12.24 -12.78
CA PHE A 88 8.68 13.70 -12.95
C PHE A 88 10.02 14.36 -12.62
N LEU A 89 10.59 14.06 -11.44
CA LEU A 89 11.89 14.59 -11.01
C LEU A 89 13.01 14.24 -11.99
N ASN A 90 13.07 13.00 -12.49
CA ASN A 90 14.08 12.57 -13.45
C ASN A 90 13.97 13.30 -14.81
N TYR A 91 12.75 13.52 -15.29
CA TYR A 91 12.55 14.32 -16.49
C TYR A 91 13.03 15.76 -16.28
N ARG A 92 12.65 16.38 -15.15
CA ARG A 92 13.08 17.75 -14.81
C ARG A 92 14.60 17.85 -14.63
N LEU A 93 15.25 16.85 -14.02
CA LEU A 93 16.71 16.76 -13.94
C LEU A 93 17.35 16.84 -15.33
N SER A 94 16.84 16.04 -16.27
CA SER A 94 17.32 16.00 -17.64
C SER A 94 17.18 17.35 -18.35
N LYS A 95 16.02 18.02 -18.18
CA LYS A 95 15.76 19.36 -18.74
C LYS A 95 16.76 20.42 -18.27
N TYR A 96 17.31 20.27 -17.06
CA TYR A 96 18.32 21.17 -16.50
C TYR A 96 19.77 20.68 -16.67
N MET A 97 20.00 19.66 -17.51
CA MET A 97 21.29 19.02 -17.74
C MET A 97 21.90 18.45 -16.45
N LEU A 98 21.05 17.92 -15.57
CA LEU A 98 21.45 17.15 -14.39
C LEU A 98 21.19 15.66 -14.65
N LEU A 99 22.00 14.80 -14.04
CA LEU A 99 21.85 13.35 -14.22
C LEU A 99 20.61 12.82 -13.49
N PRO A 100 19.71 12.10 -14.18
CA PRO A 100 18.65 11.31 -13.55
C PRO A 100 19.21 10.26 -12.58
N ILE A 101 18.42 9.91 -11.57
CA ILE A 101 18.78 8.89 -10.58
C ILE A 101 17.66 7.86 -10.43
N PHE A 102 18.03 6.65 -10.03
CA PHE A 102 17.09 5.54 -9.79
C PHE A 102 17.34 5.00 -8.39
N PRO A 103 16.91 5.75 -7.34
CA PRO A 103 17.09 5.34 -5.97
C PRO A 103 16.25 4.10 -5.65
N GLU A 104 16.61 3.40 -4.58
CA GLU A 104 15.72 2.40 -4.01
C GLU A 104 14.42 3.09 -3.56
N SER A 105 13.27 2.52 -3.93
CA SER A 105 11.97 3.09 -3.61
C SER A 105 11.00 2.06 -3.03
N ILE A 106 10.21 2.52 -2.06
CA ILE A 106 9.08 1.80 -1.49
C ILE A 106 7.83 2.62 -1.80
N ASP A 107 7.02 2.12 -2.73
CA ASP A 107 5.75 2.75 -3.09
C ASP A 107 4.59 2.11 -2.32
N ILE A 108 4.03 2.86 -1.37
CA ILE A 108 2.92 2.44 -0.52
C ILE A 108 1.67 2.10 -1.35
N TYR A 109 1.41 2.84 -2.44
CA TYR A 109 0.29 2.55 -3.32
C TYR A 109 0.40 1.14 -3.91
N LYS A 110 1.62 0.74 -4.33
CA LYS A 110 1.90 -0.58 -4.90
C LYS A 110 1.68 -1.69 -3.88
N ILE A 111 2.15 -1.48 -2.64
CA ILE A 111 1.94 -2.42 -1.53
C ILE A 111 0.45 -2.65 -1.31
N ILE A 112 -0.34 -1.58 -1.12
CA ILE A 112 -1.79 -1.69 -0.89
C ILE A 112 -2.49 -2.29 -2.11
N SER A 113 -2.09 -1.88 -3.32
CA SER A 113 -2.72 -2.35 -4.55
C SER A 113 -2.58 -3.86 -4.73
N SER A 114 -1.51 -4.47 -4.23
CA SER A 114 -1.32 -5.93 -4.24
C SER A 114 -2.36 -6.67 -3.39
N LYS A 115 -2.97 -5.99 -2.42
CA LYS A 115 -3.96 -6.54 -1.48
C LYS A 115 -5.41 -6.34 -1.95
N ARG A 116 -5.65 -5.67 -3.10
CA ARG A 116 -7.00 -5.47 -3.71
C ARG A 116 -7.76 -6.77 -3.98
N LYS A 117 -7.03 -7.89 -4.13
CA LYS A 117 -7.66 -9.20 -4.29
C LYS A 117 -8.33 -9.71 -3.02
N TYR A 118 -8.04 -9.15 -1.85
CA TYR A 118 -8.63 -9.53 -0.56
C TYR A 118 -9.55 -8.45 0.02
N PHE A 119 -9.29 -7.19 -0.30
CA PHE A 119 -9.98 -6.05 0.29
C PHE A 119 -10.61 -5.18 -0.79
N ASP A 120 -11.87 -4.81 -0.57
CA ASP A 120 -12.51 -3.79 -1.38
C ASP A 120 -12.11 -2.39 -0.89
N PHE A 121 -11.67 -1.56 -1.83
CA PHE A 121 -11.30 -0.17 -1.57
C PHE A 121 -12.14 0.74 -2.44
N LYS A 122 -12.92 1.63 -1.81
CA LYS A 122 -13.74 2.64 -2.50
C LYS A 122 -12.93 3.47 -3.51
N SER A 123 -11.69 3.79 -3.16
CA SER A 123 -10.75 4.56 -3.97
C SER A 123 -9.35 4.39 -3.39
N MET A 124 -8.33 4.60 -4.22
CA MET A 124 -6.93 4.58 -3.80
C MET A 124 -6.26 5.96 -3.81
N LYS A 125 -7.07 6.99 -3.65
CA LYS A 125 -6.56 8.27 -3.17
C LYS A 125 -6.02 8.08 -1.75
N LEU A 126 -4.87 8.69 -1.46
CA LEU A 126 -4.21 8.63 -0.14
C LEU A 126 -5.20 8.81 1.02
N THR A 127 -6.11 9.78 0.87
CA THR A 127 -7.09 10.14 1.90
C THR A 127 -8.19 9.12 2.15
N ASP A 128 -8.54 8.32 1.14
CA ASP A 128 -9.50 7.24 1.31
C ASP A 128 -8.82 6.05 2.01
N ILE A 129 -7.55 5.80 1.70
CA ILE A 129 -6.73 4.79 2.38
C ILE A 129 -6.46 5.16 3.84
N GLU A 130 -6.13 6.42 4.14
CA GLU A 130 -5.97 6.93 5.51
C GLU A 130 -7.19 6.55 6.36
N LYS A 131 -8.39 6.90 5.87
CA LYS A 131 -9.65 6.60 6.55
C LYS A 131 -9.89 5.11 6.69
N TYR A 132 -9.54 4.32 5.66
CA TYR A 132 -9.69 2.88 5.67
C TYR A 132 -8.89 2.22 6.80
N ILE A 133 -7.70 2.73 7.10
CA ILE A 133 -6.86 2.22 8.20
C ILE A 133 -7.03 2.96 9.53
N GLY A 134 -8.02 3.86 9.63
CA GLY A 134 -8.35 4.57 10.87
C GLY A 134 -7.51 5.82 11.15
N ILE A 135 -6.80 6.35 10.17
CA ILE A 135 -6.12 7.66 10.27
C ILE A 135 -7.12 8.75 9.89
N TYR A 136 -7.46 9.60 10.85
CA TYR A 136 -8.36 10.75 10.65
C TYR A 136 -7.59 12.07 10.76
N ARG A 137 -7.93 13.00 9.86
CA ARG A 137 -7.26 14.30 9.73
C ARG A 137 -8.28 15.40 9.69
N ASN A 138 -7.93 16.55 10.24
CA ASN A 138 -8.64 17.79 10.00
C ASN A 138 -7.88 18.60 8.94
N ASP A 139 -8.19 18.39 7.66
CA ASP A 139 -7.52 19.07 6.54
C ASP A 139 -8.46 20.04 5.79
N PRO A 140 -8.53 21.31 6.23
CA PRO A 140 -9.33 22.33 5.55
C PRO A 140 -8.71 22.86 4.25
N SER A 141 -7.50 22.42 3.85
CA SER A 141 -6.73 23.03 2.75
C SER A 141 -7.12 22.54 1.35
N ARG A 142 -7.69 21.34 1.21
CA ARG A 142 -7.98 20.67 -0.08
C ARG A 142 -8.86 21.45 -1.04
N TYR A 143 -9.78 22.27 -0.54
CA TYR A 143 -10.68 23.05 -1.38
C TYR A 143 -9.98 24.19 -2.15
N ASN A 144 -8.73 24.54 -1.78
CA ASN A 144 -8.06 25.77 -2.22
C ASN A 144 -6.77 25.55 -3.03
N VAL A 145 -6.28 24.32 -3.20
CA VAL A 145 -4.96 24.05 -3.82
C VAL A 145 -5.04 23.93 -5.35
N ILE A 146 -6.09 23.32 -5.88
CA ILE A 146 -6.23 23.01 -7.32
C ILE A 146 -6.38 24.28 -8.20
N SER A 147 -6.81 25.42 -7.63
CA SER A 147 -7.16 26.62 -8.41
C SER A 147 -6.10 27.73 -8.47
N LYS A 148 -4.88 27.54 -7.94
CA LYS A 148 -3.93 28.67 -7.75
C LYS A 148 -2.50 28.49 -8.27
N LEU A 149 -2.17 27.36 -8.89
CA LEU A 149 -0.85 27.14 -9.51
C LEU A 149 -0.85 27.33 -11.03
N SER A 150 -2.01 27.60 -11.63
CA SER A 150 -2.17 27.82 -13.07
C SER A 150 -1.33 29.02 -13.55
N GLU A 151 -0.16 28.68 -14.07
CA GLU A 151 0.72 29.29 -15.09
C GLU A 151 0.89 30.82 -15.26
N ASP A 152 0.10 31.70 -14.67
CA ASP A 152 0.15 33.15 -14.94
C ASP A 152 0.85 33.99 -13.87
N ILE A 153 1.40 33.39 -12.82
CA ILE A 153 1.97 34.15 -11.71
C ILE A 153 3.50 34.16 -11.79
N LYS A 154 4.08 35.29 -12.24
CA LYS A 154 5.53 35.57 -12.17
C LYS A 154 6.14 35.36 -10.77
N LYS A 155 5.33 35.40 -9.70
CA LYS A 155 5.72 35.14 -8.31
C LYS A 155 4.63 34.43 -7.49
N ARG A 156 4.94 33.28 -6.91
CA ARG A 156 4.05 32.52 -6.02
C ARG A 156 4.04 33.12 -4.61
N ASN A 157 3.07 34.00 -4.36
CA ASN A 157 3.01 34.80 -3.12
C ASN A 157 2.21 34.16 -1.97
N ARG A 158 1.54 33.02 -2.20
CA ARG A 158 0.68 32.35 -1.21
C ARG A 158 1.04 30.86 -1.05
N PRO A 159 2.23 30.56 -0.49
CA PRO A 159 2.73 29.18 -0.38
C PRO A 159 2.03 28.36 0.70
N LYS A 160 1.38 29.00 1.68
CA LYS A 160 0.89 28.32 2.89
C LYS A 160 -0.11 27.19 2.60
N PRO A 161 -1.13 27.35 1.72
CA PRO A 161 -2.09 26.27 1.47
C PRO A 161 -1.45 25.00 0.88
N ILE A 162 -0.60 25.15 -0.14
CA ILE A 162 0.10 24.03 -0.78
C ILE A 162 1.11 23.39 0.17
N MET A 163 1.80 24.19 1.00
CA MET A 163 2.70 23.64 2.02
C MET A 163 1.94 22.88 3.10
N ILE A 164 0.76 23.32 3.53
CA ILE A 164 -0.06 22.55 4.48
C ILE A 164 -0.53 21.24 3.85
N HIS A 165 -0.93 21.26 2.57
CA HIS A 165 -1.33 20.05 1.85
C HIS A 165 -0.18 19.03 1.76
N ASN A 166 0.99 19.46 1.27
CA ASN A 166 2.17 18.62 1.20
C ASN A 166 2.64 18.14 2.59
N GLU A 167 2.63 18.99 3.62
CA GLU A 167 2.94 18.55 4.99
C GLU A 167 1.99 17.45 5.43
N ASN A 168 0.70 17.60 5.09
CA ASN A 168 -0.27 16.57 5.37
C ASN A 168 0.09 15.27 4.62
N ASP A 169 0.26 15.30 3.31
CA ASP A 169 0.48 14.08 2.53
C ASP A 169 1.78 13.36 2.93
N LEU A 170 2.83 14.10 3.29
CA LEU A 170 4.05 13.57 3.92
C LEU A 170 3.77 12.80 5.21
N ILE A 171 3.04 13.40 6.16
CA ILE A 171 2.73 12.77 7.46
C ILE A 171 1.93 11.48 7.24
N SER A 172 1.02 11.46 6.28
CA SER A 172 0.21 10.27 6.04
C SER A 172 0.97 9.17 5.33
N THR A 173 1.81 9.52 4.38
CA THR A 173 2.74 8.57 3.75
C THR A 173 3.63 7.94 4.82
N GLU A 174 4.13 8.73 5.78
CA GLU A 174 4.92 8.20 6.90
C GLU A 174 4.12 7.25 7.79
N LYS A 175 2.90 7.62 8.19
CA LYS A 175 2.04 6.73 8.98
C LYS A 175 1.65 5.45 8.25
N LEU A 176 1.61 5.49 6.91
CA LEU A 176 1.33 4.34 6.06
C LEU A 176 2.57 3.53 5.70
N ALA A 177 3.78 3.94 6.08
CA ALA A 177 5.00 3.23 5.69
C ALA A 177 5.00 1.76 6.15
N ASN A 178 4.35 1.46 7.29
CA ASN A 178 4.15 0.12 7.82
C ASN A 178 2.74 -0.45 7.56
N VAL A 179 2.04 0.01 6.51
CA VAL A 179 0.66 -0.43 6.20
C VAL A 179 0.56 -1.94 5.95
N GLU A 180 1.64 -2.58 5.53
CA GLU A 180 1.66 -4.04 5.33
C GLU A 180 1.31 -4.79 6.63
N ASN A 181 1.81 -4.34 7.78
CA ASN A 181 1.49 -4.96 9.07
C ASN A 181 -0.02 -4.92 9.39
N HIS A 182 -0.73 -3.87 8.94
CA HIS A 182 -2.18 -3.79 9.10
C HIS A 182 -2.90 -4.88 8.29
N PHE A 183 -2.47 -5.10 7.03
CA PHE A 183 -3.05 -6.14 6.19
C PHE A 183 -2.66 -7.53 6.65
N ASP A 184 -1.40 -7.76 7.00
CA ASP A 184 -0.91 -9.05 7.47
C ASP A 184 -1.65 -9.46 8.76
N LYS A 185 -1.94 -8.53 9.67
CA LYS A 185 -2.80 -8.80 10.83
C LYS A 185 -4.21 -9.22 10.45
N LYS A 186 -4.82 -8.60 9.43
CA LYS A 186 -6.15 -9.00 8.93
C LYS A 186 -6.12 -10.35 8.19
N LEU A 187 -5.03 -10.62 7.50
CA LEU A 187 -4.77 -11.88 6.79
C LEU A 187 -4.21 -12.95 7.72
N SER A 188 -4.35 -12.81 9.05
CA SER A 188 -3.87 -13.77 10.03
C SER A 188 -4.99 -14.31 10.90
N ILE A 189 -4.82 -15.55 11.38
CA ILE A 189 -5.71 -16.22 12.32
C ILE A 189 -4.89 -16.98 13.37
N ASN A 190 -5.37 -16.99 14.62
CA ASN A 190 -4.72 -17.71 15.71
C ASN A 190 -5.11 -19.21 15.68
N LEU A 191 -4.09 -20.06 15.82
CA LEU A 191 -4.17 -21.43 16.33
C LEU A 191 -3.94 -21.42 17.86
N GLU A 192 -3.94 -22.57 18.53
CA GLU A 192 -3.72 -22.64 19.99
C GLU A 192 -2.41 -21.96 20.43
N ASP A 193 -1.27 -22.33 19.83
CA ASP A 193 0.05 -21.78 20.15
C ASP A 193 0.80 -21.24 18.90
N ASN A 194 0.06 -20.82 17.87
CA ASN A 194 0.64 -20.39 16.60
C ASN A 194 -0.25 -19.36 15.89
N ILE A 195 0.33 -18.58 14.99
CA ILE A 195 -0.41 -17.66 14.10
C ILE A 195 -0.19 -18.13 12.67
N LEU A 196 -1.27 -18.27 11.91
CA LEU A 196 -1.23 -18.51 10.48
C LEU A 196 -1.49 -17.21 9.74
N THR A 197 -0.66 -16.88 8.77
CA THR A 197 -0.83 -15.72 7.89
C THR A 197 -0.98 -16.17 6.45
N LEU A 198 -2.09 -15.78 5.80
CA LEU A 198 -2.34 -15.98 4.38
C LEU A 198 -1.37 -15.10 3.57
N LYS A 199 -0.48 -15.72 2.80
CA LYS A 199 0.48 -15.03 1.95
C LYS A 199 -0.04 -14.88 0.53
N SER A 200 -0.61 -15.95 -0.03
CA SER A 200 -1.15 -15.89 -1.37
C SER A 200 -2.31 -16.86 -1.57
N ILE A 201 -3.13 -16.56 -2.57
CA ILE A 201 -4.09 -17.48 -3.14
C ILE A 201 -4.17 -17.21 -4.63
N LEU A 202 -4.18 -18.28 -5.41
CA LEU A 202 -4.34 -18.27 -6.87
C LEU A 202 -5.32 -19.38 -7.24
N ILE A 203 -6.27 -19.07 -8.12
CA ILE A 203 -7.16 -20.08 -8.70
C ILE A 203 -6.71 -20.37 -10.12
N ASN A 204 -6.40 -21.63 -10.39
CA ASN A 204 -6.13 -22.14 -11.71
C ASN A 204 -7.21 -23.19 -12.05
N ASN A 205 -8.08 -22.86 -13.02
CA ASN A 205 -9.28 -23.62 -13.33
C ASN A 205 -10.16 -23.87 -12.10
N ASP A 206 -10.17 -25.10 -11.61
CA ASP A 206 -10.96 -25.63 -10.50
C ASP A 206 -10.11 -25.89 -9.25
N ILE A 207 -8.84 -25.52 -9.24
CA ILE A 207 -7.95 -25.64 -8.08
C ILE A 207 -7.60 -24.27 -7.52
N GLY A 208 -7.86 -24.06 -6.24
CA GLY A 208 -7.36 -22.94 -5.46
C GLY A 208 -6.08 -23.33 -4.73
N HIS A 209 -4.95 -22.77 -5.12
CA HIS A 209 -3.68 -22.91 -4.42
C HIS A 209 -3.56 -21.81 -3.37
N ILE A 210 -3.49 -22.20 -2.09
CA ILE A 210 -3.41 -21.31 -0.94
C ILE A 210 -2.02 -21.48 -0.30
N GLU A 211 -1.30 -20.38 -0.14
CA GLU A 211 -0.01 -20.33 0.54
C GLU A 211 -0.16 -19.59 1.87
N LEU A 212 0.22 -20.25 2.96
CA LEU A 212 0.20 -19.74 4.31
C LEU A 212 1.59 -19.86 4.92
N ILE A 213 1.88 -19.00 5.90
CA ILE A 213 3.05 -19.14 6.75
C ILE A 213 2.62 -19.21 8.22
N SER A 214 3.25 -20.08 8.99
CA SER A 214 3.07 -20.12 10.44
C SER A 214 4.15 -19.34 11.18
N SER A 215 3.81 -18.78 12.34
CA SER A 215 4.79 -18.10 13.20
C SER A 215 5.84 -19.04 13.78
N ASN A 216 5.45 -20.28 14.11
CA ASN A 216 6.28 -21.35 14.66
C ASN A 216 6.37 -22.53 13.69
N ASN A 217 7.47 -23.29 13.75
CA ASN A 217 7.62 -24.51 12.95
C ASN A 217 6.54 -25.53 13.32
N ILE A 218 5.98 -26.16 12.29
CA ILE A 218 5.05 -27.26 12.39
C ILE A 218 5.74 -28.51 11.83
N GLN A 219 5.40 -29.69 12.37
CA GLN A 219 5.95 -30.95 11.89
C GLN A 219 5.66 -31.12 10.39
N LYS A 220 6.69 -31.50 9.63
CA LYS A 220 6.53 -31.78 8.20
C LYS A 220 5.51 -32.88 7.98
N SER A 221 4.51 -32.59 7.16
CA SER A 221 3.40 -33.50 6.91
C SER A 221 2.86 -33.32 5.49
N TYR A 222 2.21 -34.37 5.02
CA TYR A 222 1.47 -34.36 3.77
C TYR A 222 0.17 -35.12 3.96
N PHE A 223 -0.94 -34.51 3.57
CA PHE A 223 -2.27 -35.10 3.63
C PHE A 223 -3.00 -34.86 2.31
N THR A 224 -3.79 -35.85 1.89
CA THR A 224 -4.62 -35.76 0.69
C THR A 224 -6.01 -36.30 0.98
N SER A 225 -7.02 -35.64 0.41
CA SER A 225 -8.43 -36.07 0.42
C SER A 225 -9.04 -35.87 -0.96
N ASN A 226 -10.33 -36.17 -1.10
CA ASN A 226 -11.07 -35.90 -2.34
C ASN A 226 -11.26 -34.39 -2.62
N PHE A 227 -11.05 -33.52 -1.64
CA PHE A 227 -11.41 -32.10 -1.75
C PHE A 227 -10.24 -31.14 -1.53
N TYR A 228 -9.18 -31.59 -0.85
CA TYR A 228 -7.97 -30.80 -0.68
C TYR A 228 -6.75 -31.66 -0.43
N GLU A 229 -5.60 -31.07 -0.74
CA GLU A 229 -4.26 -31.53 -0.35
C GLU A 229 -3.66 -30.50 0.60
N LEU A 230 -2.94 -30.97 1.62
CA LEU A 230 -2.20 -30.16 2.59
C LEU A 230 -0.74 -30.60 2.57
N THR A 231 0.16 -29.64 2.39
CA THR A 231 1.61 -29.84 2.53
C THR A 231 2.15 -28.87 3.57
N VAL A 232 2.90 -29.38 4.53
CA VAL A 232 3.54 -28.57 5.59
C VAL A 232 5.04 -28.81 5.57
N ASN A 233 5.80 -27.73 5.42
CA ASN A 233 7.25 -27.71 5.40
C ASN A 233 7.76 -26.67 6.39
N ASP A 234 7.93 -27.09 7.65
CA ASP A 234 8.34 -26.22 8.76
C ASP A 234 7.35 -25.05 8.97
N LYS A 235 7.61 -23.88 8.40
CA LYS A 235 6.71 -22.72 8.50
C LYS A 235 5.81 -22.54 7.29
N ASP A 236 6.19 -23.12 6.16
CA ASP A 236 5.48 -22.96 4.91
C ASP A 236 4.38 -24.01 4.82
N ILE A 237 3.17 -23.55 4.50
CA ILE A 237 1.99 -24.40 4.40
C ILE A 237 1.28 -24.11 3.08
N GLU A 238 1.01 -25.18 2.34
CA GLU A 238 0.32 -25.12 1.07
C GLU A 238 -0.96 -25.96 1.14
N ILE A 239 -2.07 -25.38 0.68
CA ILE A 239 -3.35 -26.09 0.54
C ILE A 239 -3.81 -25.97 -0.92
N ASN A 240 -3.92 -27.11 -1.61
CA ASN A 240 -4.61 -27.19 -2.89
C ASN A 240 -6.06 -27.57 -2.63
N LEU A 241 -6.99 -26.70 -3.00
CA LEU A 241 -8.42 -26.85 -2.71
C LEU A 241 -9.21 -27.05 -3.99
N GLN A 242 -10.05 -28.08 -4.04
CA GLN A 242 -11.02 -28.26 -5.13
C GLN A 242 -12.12 -27.20 -5.03
N LEU A 243 -12.36 -26.50 -6.14
CA LEU A 243 -13.32 -25.42 -6.26
C LEU A 243 -14.38 -25.72 -7.31
N ILE A 244 -15.53 -25.08 -7.14
CA ILE A 244 -16.64 -25.08 -8.07
C ILE A 244 -16.94 -23.62 -8.43
N TYR A 245 -16.96 -23.32 -9.72
CA TYR A 245 -17.36 -22.00 -10.21
C TYR A 245 -18.87 -21.96 -10.48
N GLY A 246 -19.53 -20.88 -10.06
CA GLY A 246 -20.97 -20.74 -10.25
C GLY A 246 -21.48 -19.30 -10.15
N LYS A 247 -22.76 -19.15 -10.46
CA LYS A 247 -23.52 -17.92 -10.20
C LYS A 247 -24.10 -17.99 -8.79
N PHE A 248 -23.89 -16.93 -8.01
CA PHE A 248 -24.49 -16.79 -6.69
C PHE A 248 -25.85 -16.12 -6.78
N ASP A 249 -25.99 -15.14 -7.68
CA ASP A 249 -27.25 -14.52 -8.07
C ASP A 249 -27.22 -14.03 -9.53
N LYS A 250 -28.07 -13.04 -9.89
CA LYS A 250 -28.14 -12.49 -11.25
C LYS A 250 -26.89 -11.68 -11.65
N GLU A 251 -26.21 -11.07 -10.69
CA GLU A 251 -25.12 -10.12 -10.90
C GLU A 251 -23.77 -10.65 -10.43
N ASN A 252 -23.78 -11.63 -9.51
CA ASN A 252 -22.59 -12.11 -8.83
C ASN A 252 -22.27 -13.55 -9.18
N THR A 253 -20.99 -13.79 -9.42
CA THR A 253 -20.39 -15.11 -9.71
C THR A 253 -19.22 -15.35 -8.78
N GLY A 254 -18.76 -16.59 -8.68
CA GLY A 254 -17.59 -16.85 -7.88
C GLY A 254 -17.23 -18.31 -7.75
N TYR A 255 -16.24 -18.54 -6.89
CA TYR A 255 -15.73 -19.86 -6.56
C TYR A 255 -16.12 -20.23 -5.14
N VAL A 256 -16.63 -21.46 -4.98
CA VAL A 256 -16.91 -22.08 -3.69
C VAL A 256 -16.14 -23.38 -3.56
N CYS A 257 -15.91 -23.83 -2.34
CA CYS A 257 -15.54 -25.22 -2.04
C CYS A 257 -16.68 -25.90 -1.28
N LEU A 258 -16.60 -27.22 -1.10
CA LEU A 258 -17.48 -27.92 -0.17
C LEU A 258 -17.14 -27.51 1.27
N ASN A 259 -18.17 -27.32 2.08
CA ASN A 259 -18.06 -26.92 3.47
C ASN A 259 -18.07 -28.14 4.41
N THR A 260 -17.06 -29.01 4.29
CA THR A 260 -16.99 -30.28 5.04
C THR A 260 -16.82 -30.10 6.56
N PHE A 261 -16.52 -28.88 7.02
CA PHE A 261 -16.33 -28.54 8.42
C PHE A 261 -17.46 -27.68 9.01
N GLU A 262 -18.58 -27.54 8.29
CA GLU A 262 -19.77 -26.79 8.74
C GLU A 262 -19.45 -25.34 9.17
N LEU A 263 -18.50 -24.69 8.47
CA LEU A 263 -18.07 -23.33 8.77
C LEU A 263 -19.17 -22.32 8.48
N THR A 264 -19.24 -21.28 9.30
CA THR A 264 -20.07 -20.11 8.99
C THR A 264 -19.43 -19.34 7.84
N ASN A 265 -20.25 -19.03 6.83
CA ASN A 265 -19.83 -18.22 5.68
C ASN A 265 -19.73 -16.74 6.06
N GLU A 266 -18.52 -16.17 6.02
CA GLU A 266 -18.18 -14.78 6.34
C GLU A 266 -18.39 -13.81 5.16
N SER A 267 -19.18 -14.22 4.17
CA SER A 267 -19.58 -13.39 3.04
C SER A 267 -20.94 -12.73 3.29
N ASN A 268 -21.16 -11.57 2.67
CA ASN A 268 -22.50 -10.97 2.60
C ASN A 268 -23.43 -11.75 1.66
N MET A 269 -22.87 -12.54 0.74
CA MET A 269 -23.61 -13.40 -0.17
C MET A 269 -24.02 -14.70 0.50
N LYS A 270 -25.20 -15.20 0.15
CA LYS A 270 -25.72 -16.48 0.64
C LYS A 270 -25.59 -17.54 -0.45
N VAL A 271 -25.06 -18.69 -0.07
CA VAL A 271 -25.00 -19.92 -0.87
C VAL A 271 -25.57 -21.08 -0.04
N ASP A 272 -25.70 -22.26 -0.64
CA ASP A 272 -26.06 -23.49 0.08
C ASP A 272 -25.11 -23.69 1.28
N PRO A 273 -25.59 -24.04 2.49
CA PRO A 273 -24.74 -24.25 3.67
C PRO A 273 -23.63 -25.29 3.49
N ASN A 274 -23.80 -26.23 2.55
CA ASN A 274 -22.78 -27.22 2.19
C ASN A 274 -21.65 -26.63 1.33
N LEU A 275 -21.71 -25.34 0.99
CA LEU A 275 -20.73 -24.61 0.21
C LEU A 275 -20.14 -23.46 1.03
N LEU A 276 -18.83 -23.23 0.85
CA LEU A 276 -18.12 -22.12 1.45
C LEU A 276 -17.52 -21.23 0.36
N ILE A 277 -17.78 -19.92 0.44
CA ILE A 277 -17.34 -18.97 -0.57
C ILE A 277 -15.84 -18.72 -0.44
N ILE A 278 -15.08 -18.94 -1.52
CA ILE A 278 -13.64 -18.67 -1.60
C ILE A 278 -13.38 -17.37 -2.35
N ARG A 279 -14.13 -17.09 -3.42
CA ARG A 279 -14.01 -15.85 -4.19
C ARG A 279 -15.36 -15.37 -4.70
N GLU A 280 -15.65 -14.09 -4.54
CA GLU A 280 -16.83 -13.39 -5.06
C GLU A 280 -16.37 -12.40 -6.11
N ASN A 281 -16.79 -12.61 -7.35
CA ASN A 281 -16.33 -11.89 -8.53
C ASN A 281 -14.79 -11.90 -8.59
N TYR A 282 -14.15 -10.80 -8.18
CA TYR A 282 -12.71 -10.60 -8.20
C TYR A 282 -12.05 -10.59 -6.80
N ILE A 283 -12.84 -10.72 -5.72
CA ILE A 283 -12.38 -10.58 -4.34
C ILE A 283 -12.41 -11.93 -3.65
N TYR A 284 -11.29 -12.35 -3.09
CA TYR A 284 -11.16 -13.52 -2.23
C TYR A 284 -11.73 -13.25 -0.86
N ASN A 285 -12.57 -14.15 -0.37
CA ASN A 285 -13.06 -14.10 1.00
C ASN A 285 -11.98 -14.66 1.94
N TYR A 286 -11.00 -13.81 2.29
CA TYR A 286 -9.84 -14.20 3.09
C TYR A 286 -10.25 -14.77 4.46
N LYS A 287 -11.37 -14.35 5.03
CA LYS A 287 -11.88 -14.88 6.30
C LYS A 287 -12.31 -16.34 6.17
N ASN A 288 -13.11 -16.66 5.16
CA ASN A 288 -13.49 -18.04 4.87
C ASN A 288 -12.26 -18.91 4.59
N ILE A 289 -11.30 -18.39 3.80
CA ILE A 289 -10.04 -19.08 3.50
C ILE A 289 -9.25 -19.37 4.77
N LEU A 290 -9.08 -18.37 5.66
CA LEU A 290 -8.37 -18.54 6.92
C LEU A 290 -9.07 -19.52 7.87
N ASN A 291 -10.40 -19.42 8.01
CA ASN A 291 -11.18 -20.33 8.85
C ASN A 291 -11.10 -21.77 8.34
N LEU A 292 -11.19 -21.97 7.02
CA LEU A 292 -11.02 -23.27 6.39
C LEU A 292 -9.61 -23.83 6.60
N SER A 293 -8.58 -23.01 6.33
CA SER A 293 -7.18 -23.40 6.49
C SER A 293 -6.88 -23.79 7.93
N LYS A 294 -7.38 -23.02 8.90
CA LYS A 294 -7.30 -23.32 10.32
C LYS A 294 -7.91 -24.70 10.63
N LYS A 295 -9.12 -24.99 10.15
CA LYS A 295 -9.78 -26.28 10.40
C LYS A 295 -9.09 -27.45 9.73
N ILE A 296 -8.56 -27.26 8.53
CA ILE A 296 -7.76 -28.28 7.84
C ILE A 296 -6.52 -28.62 8.69
N ILE A 297 -5.82 -27.60 9.20
CA ILE A 297 -4.62 -27.79 10.00
C ILE A 297 -4.95 -28.46 11.35
N GLU A 298 -5.92 -27.94 12.11
CA GLU A 298 -6.34 -28.51 13.41
C GLU A 298 -6.84 -29.96 13.33
N ASN A 299 -7.30 -30.41 12.16
CA ASN A 299 -7.78 -31.77 11.97
C ASN A 299 -6.67 -32.79 11.69
N HIS A 300 -5.49 -32.34 11.23
CA HIS A 300 -4.41 -33.23 10.77
C HIS A 300 -3.10 -33.08 11.54
N LEU A 301 -2.96 -32.00 12.32
CA LEU A 301 -1.76 -31.63 13.08
C LEU A 301 -2.12 -31.33 14.54
#